data_AF-A0A842VBS8-F1
#
_entry.id   AF-A0A842VBS8-F1
#
_cell.length_a   1.000
_cell.length_b   1.000
_cell.length_c   1.000
_cell.angle_alpha   90.00
_cell.angle_beta   90.00
_cell.angle_gamma   90.00
#
_symmetry.space_group_name_H-M   'P 1'
#
loop_
_entity.id
_entity.type
_entity.pdbx_description
1 polymer ?
#
loop_
_entity_poly.entity_id
_entity_poly.type
_entity_poly.pdbx_seq_one_letter_code
_entity_poly.pdbx_strand_id
1 'polypeptide(L)'
;MENISYLTSLAFRFGPFLFALLFTLFVSRWAYNNYNKANLRTNPPASDSEINTLRSYFLGAAVVSVILVGLSVKFWFDYQSSFHVFKGTITNLKEYEKITSNDLYLKATMIRPLEKGLPQIRDEHFICIQNKPFENDQRFKIYYSKGQGRVEEFIINYSSYPIVEYCVEWDEISGKNILKCSNPSNHSFFFLNSAYAQQEKLDLYKEKFQPESFRIDTYLIELLQEERTDIGQKIEALDRLSNFPDSQLRDYLEIQTFKEPMTLTLLDLSRHTDKELAYKAKKLINDRFKFDDYLRQKLISSSTNKNEAIKLLFRIEKERAVRILNEIPSSSKKSWMNNTLTKIKSGEKTKVLYPTGSSKGDRYYVHAKWDYKNKEVLECLTTLFYRELIHNRTYDEEVKLMKGKDNKRSDRWVYWYSKEWALYIAEKIENCGGRASFVPIRY
;
A
#
# COMPACT_ATOMS: atom_id res chain seq x y z
N MET A 1 -13.94 -4.72 -22.76
CA MET A 1 -14.12 -3.38 -23.37
C MET A 1 -12.80 -2.80 -23.90
N GLU A 2 -11.65 -3.02 -23.24
CA GLU A 2 -10.33 -2.51 -23.69
C GLU A 2 -9.96 -2.93 -25.14
N ASN A 3 -10.29 -4.15 -25.56
CA ASN A 3 -10.03 -4.62 -26.94
C ASN A 3 -10.83 -3.87 -28.01
N ILE A 4 -12.05 -3.42 -27.72
CA ILE A 4 -12.89 -2.72 -28.72
C ILE A 4 -12.36 -1.31 -28.92
N SER A 5 -12.05 -0.58 -27.84
CA SER A 5 -11.48 0.76 -27.93
C SER A 5 -10.12 0.77 -28.65
N TYR A 6 -9.27 -0.23 -28.40
CA TYR A 6 -8.01 -0.42 -29.11
C TYR A 6 -8.22 -0.67 -30.61
N LEU A 7 -9.11 -1.59 -30.98
CA LEU A 7 -9.42 -1.88 -32.39
C LEU A 7 -10.04 -0.68 -33.11
N THR A 8 -10.94 0.07 -32.44
CA THR A 8 -11.52 1.29 -33.00
C THR A 8 -10.47 2.38 -33.18
N SER A 9 -9.55 2.56 -32.24
CA SER A 9 -8.44 3.51 -32.36
C SER A 9 -7.49 3.14 -33.51
N LEU A 10 -7.19 1.85 -33.66
CA LEU A 10 -6.31 1.34 -34.72
C LEU A 10 -6.99 1.46 -36.10
N ALA A 11 -8.28 1.14 -36.18
CA ALA A 11 -9.09 1.35 -37.38
C ALA A 11 -9.21 2.83 -37.75
N PHE A 12 -9.33 3.74 -36.78
CA PHE A 12 -9.35 5.18 -37.05
C PHE A 12 -7.99 5.67 -37.55
N ARG A 13 -6.89 5.23 -36.90
CA ARG A 13 -5.53 5.68 -37.21
C ARG A 13 -5.02 5.18 -38.56
N PHE A 14 -5.34 3.93 -38.91
CA PHE A 14 -4.84 3.28 -40.13
C PHE A 14 -5.92 3.06 -41.20
N GLY A 15 -7.19 3.28 -40.88
CA GLY A 15 -8.33 3.02 -41.78
C GLY A 15 -8.26 3.75 -43.11
N PRO A 16 -8.03 5.09 -43.15
CA PRO A 16 -7.91 5.81 -44.41
C PRO A 16 -6.79 5.27 -45.31
N PHE A 17 -5.63 4.97 -44.74
CA PHE A 17 -4.51 4.40 -45.47
C PHE A 17 -4.81 2.97 -45.97
N LEU A 18 -5.38 2.12 -45.12
CA LEU A 18 -5.79 0.77 -45.51
C LEU A 18 -6.84 0.80 -46.63
N PHE A 19 -7.80 1.72 -46.55
CA PHE A 19 -8.82 1.90 -47.60
C PHE A 19 -8.19 2.35 -48.91
N ALA A 20 -7.27 3.32 -48.89
CA ALA A 20 -6.56 3.76 -50.09
C ALA A 20 -5.74 2.62 -50.73
N LEU A 21 -5.10 1.79 -49.90
CA LEU A 21 -4.34 0.63 -50.34
C LEU A 21 -5.24 -0.44 -50.96
N LEU A 22 -6.39 -0.75 -50.33
CA LEU A 22 -7.39 -1.67 -50.87
C LEU A 22 -7.96 -1.15 -52.20
N PHE A 23 -8.30 0.14 -52.28
CA PHE A 23 -8.78 0.74 -53.52
C PHE A 23 -7.75 0.58 -54.64
N THR A 24 -6.49 0.88 -54.37
CA THR A 24 -5.40 0.77 -55.35
C THR A 24 -5.19 -0.69 -55.80
N LEU A 25 -5.17 -1.63 -54.87
CA LEU A 25 -4.90 -3.04 -55.17
C LEU A 25 -6.06 -3.74 -55.87
N PHE A 26 -7.31 -3.40 -55.54
CA PHE A 26 -8.48 -4.10 -56.06
C PHE A 26 -9.11 -3.35 -57.24
N VAL A 27 -9.41 -2.06 -57.09
CA VAL A 27 -10.15 -1.29 -58.11
C VAL A 27 -9.25 -0.98 -59.31
N SER A 28 -8.02 -0.49 -59.08
CA SER A 28 -7.11 -0.15 -60.18
C SER A 28 -6.61 -1.39 -60.90
N ARG A 29 -6.37 -2.49 -60.18
CA ARG A 29 -6.02 -3.78 -60.79
C ARG A 29 -7.18 -4.38 -61.59
N TRP A 30 -8.41 -4.29 -61.09
CA TRP A 30 -9.60 -4.73 -61.82
C TRP A 30 -9.81 -3.91 -63.10
N ALA A 31 -9.70 -2.58 -63.01
CA ALA A 31 -9.81 -1.68 -64.15
C ALA A 31 -8.72 -1.97 -65.19
N TYR A 32 -7.47 -2.17 -64.76
CA TYR A 32 -6.36 -2.56 -65.62
C TYR A 32 -6.61 -3.91 -66.31
N ASN A 33 -7.06 -4.92 -65.56
CA ASN A 33 -7.34 -6.24 -66.10
C ASN A 33 -8.44 -6.20 -67.17
N ASN A 34 -9.50 -5.43 -66.97
CA ASN A 34 -10.57 -5.29 -67.97
C ASN A 34 -10.09 -4.55 -69.21
N TYR A 35 -9.33 -3.45 -69.03
CA TYR A 35 -8.70 -2.74 -70.14
C TYR A 35 -7.78 -3.65 -70.95
N ASN A 36 -6.91 -4.41 -70.27
CA ASN A 36 -5.98 -5.33 -70.92
C ASN A 36 -6.71 -6.49 -71.63
N LYS A 37 -7.77 -7.04 -71.02
CA LYS A 37 -8.62 -8.06 -71.66
C LYS A 37 -9.28 -7.55 -72.94
N ALA A 38 -9.78 -6.31 -72.95
CA ALA A 38 -10.36 -5.72 -74.15
C ALA A 38 -9.32 -5.52 -75.26
N ASN A 39 -8.12 -5.03 -74.92
CA ASN A 39 -7.02 -4.88 -75.89
C ASN A 39 -6.54 -6.21 -76.50
N LEU A 40 -6.59 -7.30 -75.73
CA LEU A 40 -6.15 -8.63 -76.17
C LEU A 40 -7.27 -9.47 -76.81
N ARG A 41 -8.52 -8.99 -76.81
CA ARG A 41 -9.66 -9.75 -77.33
C ARG A 41 -9.62 -9.75 -78.86
N THR A 42 -9.39 -10.92 -79.44
CA THR A 42 -9.31 -11.10 -80.90
C THR A 42 -10.65 -11.41 -81.56
N ASN A 43 -11.62 -12.00 -80.84
CA ASN A 43 -12.92 -12.37 -81.39
C ASN A 43 -14.09 -12.24 -80.38
N PRO A 44 -15.10 -11.38 -80.65
CA PRO A 44 -15.04 -10.28 -81.61
C PRO A 44 -13.99 -9.23 -81.17
N PRO A 45 -13.24 -8.61 -82.10
CA PRO A 45 -12.30 -7.55 -81.74
C PRO A 45 -13.03 -6.43 -81.01
N ALA A 46 -12.40 -5.87 -79.97
CA ALA A 46 -12.98 -4.75 -79.24
C ALA A 46 -13.11 -3.52 -80.14
N SER A 47 -14.23 -2.82 -80.04
CA SER A 47 -14.42 -1.58 -80.77
C SER A 47 -13.51 -0.48 -80.19
N ASP A 48 -13.05 0.46 -81.02
CA ASP A 48 -12.22 1.59 -80.55
C ASP A 48 -12.92 2.41 -79.46
N SER A 49 -14.25 2.50 -79.52
CA SER A 49 -15.07 3.15 -78.50
C SER A 49 -15.01 2.41 -77.14
N GLU A 50 -15.06 1.07 -77.14
CA GLU A 50 -14.94 0.23 -75.95
C GLU A 50 -13.55 0.38 -75.32
N ILE A 51 -12.50 0.35 -76.13
CA ILE A 51 -11.11 0.50 -75.68
C ILE A 51 -10.88 1.89 -75.07
N ASN A 52 -11.35 2.95 -75.72
CA ASN A 52 -11.20 4.32 -75.21
C ASN A 52 -12.00 4.54 -73.91
N THR A 53 -13.18 3.94 -73.80
CA THR A 53 -13.99 3.98 -72.58
C THR A 53 -13.25 3.30 -71.43
N LEU A 54 -12.76 2.06 -71.62
CA LEU A 54 -12.02 1.31 -70.60
C LEU A 54 -10.69 1.98 -70.23
N ARG A 55 -10.00 2.59 -71.20
CA ARG A 55 -8.79 3.39 -70.96
C ARG A 55 -9.08 4.57 -70.04
N SER A 56 -10.18 5.29 -70.29
CA SER A 56 -10.61 6.42 -69.48
C SER A 56 -11.00 5.99 -68.07
N TYR A 57 -11.67 4.84 -67.92
CA TYR A 57 -11.96 4.23 -66.62
C TYR A 57 -10.69 3.86 -65.84
N PHE A 58 -9.72 3.20 -66.50
CA PHE A 58 -8.45 2.86 -65.86
C PHE A 58 -7.68 4.11 -65.42
N LEU A 59 -7.58 5.12 -66.30
CA LEU A 59 -6.90 6.38 -65.98
C LEU A 59 -7.60 7.12 -64.82
N GLY A 60 -8.93 7.18 -64.84
CA GLY A 60 -9.73 7.75 -63.75
C GLY A 60 -9.52 7.03 -62.43
N ALA A 61 -9.55 5.69 -62.43
CA ALA A 61 -9.29 4.88 -61.24
C ALA A 61 -7.86 5.09 -60.70
N ALA A 62 -6.86 5.18 -61.59
CA ALA A 62 -5.48 5.46 -61.20
C ALA A 62 -5.33 6.86 -60.56
N VAL A 63 -5.92 7.90 -61.16
CA VAL A 63 -5.90 9.27 -60.62
C VAL A 63 -6.58 9.34 -59.25
N VAL A 64 -7.76 8.73 -59.10
CA VAL A 64 -8.47 8.66 -57.82
C VAL A 64 -7.63 7.92 -56.77
N SER A 65 -6.94 6.84 -57.15
CA SER A 65 -6.04 6.11 -56.23
C SER A 65 -4.91 6.99 -55.71
N VAL A 66 -4.25 7.74 -56.61
CA VAL A 66 -3.17 8.68 -56.23
C VAL A 66 -3.69 9.76 -55.29
N ILE A 67 -4.88 10.32 -55.57
CA ILE A 67 -5.52 11.33 -54.71
C ILE A 67 -5.85 10.73 -53.33
N LEU A 68 -6.42 9.53 -53.28
CA LEU A 68 -6.77 8.86 -52.01
C LEU A 68 -5.53 8.57 -51.15
N VAL A 69 -4.44 8.11 -51.78
CA VAL A 69 -3.16 7.91 -51.07
C VAL A 69 -2.63 9.25 -50.55
N GLY A 70 -2.63 10.30 -51.38
CA GLY A 70 -2.18 11.63 -50.98
C GLY A 70 -2.99 12.20 -49.81
N LEU A 71 -4.32 12.09 -49.86
CA LEU A 71 -5.21 12.50 -48.77
C LEU A 71 -4.99 11.68 -47.50
N SER A 72 -4.72 10.37 -47.63
CA SER A 72 -4.44 9.49 -46.49
C SER A 72 -3.11 9.83 -45.81
N VAL A 73 -2.07 10.13 -46.61
CA VAL A 73 -0.77 10.57 -46.09
C VAL A 73 -0.90 11.92 -45.42
N LYS A 74 -1.58 12.89 -46.05
CA LYS A 74 -1.86 14.19 -45.44
C LYS A 74 -2.64 14.04 -44.13
N PHE A 75 -3.71 13.24 -44.13
CA PHE A 75 -4.47 12.93 -42.92
C PHE A 75 -3.57 12.34 -41.83
N TRP A 76 -2.64 11.46 -42.18
CA TRP A 76 -1.73 10.86 -41.20
C TRP A 76 -0.75 11.88 -40.59
N PHE A 77 -0.22 12.83 -41.38
CA PHE A 77 0.63 13.91 -40.88
C PHE A 77 -0.16 14.92 -40.04
N ASP A 78 -1.35 15.32 -40.50
CA ASP A 78 -2.21 16.26 -39.79
C ASP A 78 -2.79 15.64 -38.50
N TYR A 79 -2.98 14.32 -38.48
CA TYR A 79 -3.54 13.55 -37.37
C TYR A 79 -2.46 12.81 -36.55
N GLN A 80 -1.19 13.22 -36.61
CA GLN A 80 -0.24 12.82 -35.57
C GLN A 80 -0.87 13.17 -34.23
N SER A 81 -1.18 12.15 -33.41
CA SER A 81 -1.99 12.33 -32.21
C SER A 81 -1.37 13.43 -31.36
N SER A 82 -2.05 14.58 -31.27
CA SER A 82 -1.59 15.74 -30.51
C SER A 82 -1.46 15.42 -29.01
N PHE A 83 -2.04 14.31 -28.57
CA PHE A 83 -2.01 13.85 -27.20
C PHE A 83 -0.68 13.18 -26.86
N HIS A 84 0.05 13.83 -25.97
CA HIS A 84 1.22 13.30 -25.32
C HIS A 84 0.76 12.69 -23.99
N VAL A 85 1.21 11.48 -23.72
CA VAL A 85 0.77 10.71 -22.55
C VAL A 85 1.97 10.39 -21.65
N PHE A 86 1.90 10.83 -20.40
CA PHE A 86 2.86 10.47 -19.35
C PHE A 86 2.19 9.48 -18.41
N LYS A 87 2.84 8.35 -18.16
CA LYS A 87 2.29 7.25 -17.37
C LYS A 87 3.28 6.83 -16.28
N GLY A 88 2.73 6.44 -15.14
CA GLY A 88 3.51 5.80 -14.10
C GLY A 88 2.63 5.11 -13.06
N THR A 89 3.28 4.55 -12.07
CA THR A 89 2.63 3.78 -11.00
C THR A 89 3.25 4.15 -9.66
N ILE A 90 2.42 4.42 -8.66
CA ILE A 90 2.84 4.51 -7.26
C ILE A 90 2.53 3.15 -6.63
N THR A 91 3.57 2.41 -6.28
CA THR A 91 3.51 1.01 -5.87
C THR A 91 3.38 0.84 -4.37
N ASN A 92 2.88 -0.32 -3.95
CA ASN A 92 2.87 -0.78 -2.55
C ASN A 92 2.14 0.16 -1.58
N LEU A 93 1.11 0.87 -2.04
CA LEU A 93 0.27 1.68 -1.17
C LEU A 93 -0.57 0.76 -0.28
N LYS A 94 -0.68 1.12 0.99
CA LYS A 94 -1.51 0.43 1.97
C LYS A 94 -2.96 0.86 1.82
N GLU A 95 -3.87 0.06 2.39
CA GLU A 95 -5.31 0.27 2.27
C GLU A 95 -5.81 1.63 2.80
N TYR A 96 -5.13 2.19 3.81
CA TYR A 96 -5.47 3.50 4.38
C TYR A 96 -4.76 4.68 3.70
N GLU A 97 -3.78 4.41 2.84
CA GLU A 97 -3.06 5.45 2.12
C GLU A 97 -3.87 5.89 0.90
N LYS A 98 -3.96 7.19 0.67
CA LYS A 98 -4.72 7.80 -0.42
C LYS A 98 -3.81 8.71 -1.21
N ILE A 99 -3.97 8.67 -2.53
CA ILE A 99 -3.35 9.59 -3.48
C ILE A 99 -4.49 10.28 -4.22
N THR A 100 -4.41 11.60 -4.32
CA THR A 100 -5.27 12.39 -5.21
C THR A 100 -4.41 13.34 -6.04
N SER A 101 -4.94 13.82 -7.16
CA SER A 101 -4.28 14.82 -8.00
C SER A 101 -5.35 15.58 -8.79
N ASN A 102 -5.06 16.84 -9.09
CA ASN A 102 -5.87 17.65 -9.99
C ASN A 102 -5.39 17.52 -11.45
N ASP A 103 -4.13 17.11 -11.65
CA ASP A 103 -3.47 17.10 -12.96
C ASP A 103 -3.38 15.70 -13.58
N LEU A 104 -3.60 14.65 -12.77
CA LEU A 104 -3.43 13.25 -13.16
C LEU A 104 -4.73 12.46 -13.03
N TYR A 105 -5.00 11.62 -14.02
CA TYR A 105 -6.02 10.58 -13.92
C TYR A 105 -5.46 9.39 -13.14
N LEU A 106 -6.12 9.02 -12.04
CA LEU A 106 -5.68 7.96 -11.14
C LEU A 106 -6.55 6.71 -11.27
N LYS A 107 -5.94 5.53 -11.24
CA LYS A 107 -6.61 4.23 -11.24
C LYS A 107 -5.91 3.27 -10.28
N ALA A 108 -6.61 2.90 -9.22
CA ALA A 108 -6.13 1.92 -8.27
C ALA A 108 -6.25 0.48 -8.80
N THR A 109 -5.19 -0.30 -8.66
CA THR A 109 -5.14 -1.75 -8.91
C THR A 109 -4.83 -2.48 -7.61
N MET A 110 -5.71 -3.40 -7.22
CA MET A 110 -5.56 -4.16 -5.98
C MET A 110 -4.62 -5.36 -6.21
N ILE A 111 -3.53 -5.44 -5.45
CA ILE A 111 -2.61 -6.59 -5.49
C ILE A 111 -3.15 -7.66 -4.55
N ARG A 112 -3.56 -8.82 -5.07
CA ARG A 112 -4.05 -9.91 -4.23
C ARG A 112 -2.90 -10.48 -3.39
N PRO A 113 -2.98 -10.48 -2.06
CA PRO A 113 -1.95 -11.10 -1.23
C PRO A 113 -1.92 -12.62 -1.46
N LEU A 114 -0.72 -13.21 -1.36
CA LEU A 114 -0.53 -14.66 -1.51
C LEU A 114 -1.30 -15.46 -0.45
N GLU A 115 -1.36 -14.94 0.78
CA GLU A 115 -2.10 -15.57 1.88
C GLU A 115 -3.40 -14.82 2.18
N LYS A 116 -4.50 -15.57 2.28
CA LYS A 116 -5.80 -15.03 2.69
C LYS A 116 -5.70 -14.44 4.09
N GLY A 117 -6.12 -13.19 4.21
CA GLY A 117 -6.20 -12.46 5.47
C GLY A 117 -5.10 -11.42 5.65
N LEU A 118 -3.98 -11.54 4.92
CA LEU A 118 -2.98 -10.48 4.92
C LEU A 118 -3.57 -9.14 4.47
N PRO A 119 -3.01 -8.01 4.93
CA PRO A 119 -3.53 -6.70 4.60
C PRO A 119 -3.41 -6.45 3.11
N GLN A 120 -4.42 -5.79 2.57
CA GLN A 120 -4.54 -5.52 1.16
C GLN A 120 -3.63 -4.34 0.79
N ILE A 121 -2.70 -4.58 -0.13
CA ILE A 121 -1.90 -3.54 -0.78
C ILE A 121 -2.46 -3.25 -2.17
N ARG A 122 -2.14 -2.07 -2.69
CA ARG A 122 -2.60 -1.59 -3.98
C ARG A 122 -1.53 -0.75 -4.66
N ASP A 123 -1.60 -0.73 -5.97
CA ASP A 123 -0.85 0.21 -6.79
C ASP A 123 -1.81 1.30 -7.29
N GLU A 124 -1.32 2.52 -7.44
CA GLU A 124 -2.04 3.63 -8.06
C GLU A 124 -1.37 3.95 -9.40
N HIS A 125 -2.03 3.59 -10.50
CA HIS A 125 -1.57 4.01 -11.82
C HIS A 125 -2.03 5.43 -12.08
N PHE A 126 -1.15 6.26 -12.63
CA PHE A 126 -1.49 7.62 -13.03
C PHE A 126 -1.22 7.84 -14.52
N ILE A 127 -2.03 8.70 -15.12
CA ILE A 127 -1.87 9.15 -16.51
C ILE A 127 -2.08 10.65 -16.57
N CYS A 128 -1.14 11.37 -17.18
CA CYS A 128 -1.34 12.74 -17.64
C CYS A 128 -1.49 12.74 -19.16
N ILE A 129 -2.45 13.50 -19.69
CA ILE A 129 -2.68 13.65 -21.13
C ILE A 129 -2.72 15.15 -21.44
N GLN A 130 -1.89 15.59 -22.39
CA GLN A 130 -1.89 16.99 -22.84
C GLN A 130 -1.67 17.10 -24.34
N ASN A 131 -2.11 18.21 -24.93
CA ASN A 131 -2.07 18.44 -26.39
C ASN A 131 -0.70 18.94 -26.89
N LYS A 132 0.27 19.09 -25.99
CA LYS A 132 1.63 19.58 -26.29
C LYS A 132 2.65 18.58 -25.74
N PRO A 133 3.86 18.51 -26.33
CA PRO A 133 4.96 17.76 -25.74
C PRO A 133 5.20 18.14 -24.28
N PHE A 134 5.53 17.15 -23.44
CA PHE A 134 5.96 17.42 -22.08
C PHE A 134 7.32 18.09 -22.08
N GLU A 135 7.48 19.11 -21.24
CA GLU A 135 8.78 19.75 -21.02
C GLU A 135 9.62 18.88 -20.09
N ASN A 136 10.95 18.88 -20.28
CA ASN A 136 11.85 18.25 -19.33
C ASN A 136 11.64 18.88 -17.95
N ASP A 137 11.57 18.03 -16.92
CA ASP A 137 11.31 18.43 -15.54
C ASP A 137 9.93 19.10 -15.30
N GLN A 138 8.98 18.95 -16.21
CA GLN A 138 7.59 19.35 -15.97
C GLN A 138 7.06 18.66 -14.70
N ARG A 139 6.47 19.46 -13.80
CA ARG A 139 6.10 19.03 -12.45
C ARG A 139 4.60 18.79 -12.35
N PHE A 140 4.22 17.65 -11.77
CA PHE A 140 2.82 17.31 -11.48
C PHE A 140 2.65 17.16 -9.98
N LYS A 141 1.63 17.83 -9.43
CA LYS A 141 1.34 17.75 -8.00
C LYS A 141 0.44 16.56 -7.72
N ILE A 142 0.81 15.81 -6.68
CA ILE A 142 -0.05 14.80 -6.08
C ILE A 142 -0.18 15.07 -4.59
N TYR A 143 -1.31 14.70 -4.02
CA TYR A 143 -1.61 14.85 -2.62
C TYR A 143 -1.72 13.47 -2.00
N TYR A 144 -0.84 13.19 -1.04
CA TYR A 144 -0.80 11.95 -0.28
C TYR A 144 -1.39 12.17 1.11
N SER A 145 -2.21 11.24 1.58
CA SER A 145 -2.65 11.22 2.97
C SER A 145 -2.76 9.81 3.52
N LYS A 146 -2.57 9.69 4.83
CA LYS A 146 -2.89 8.49 5.59
C LYS A 146 -4.28 8.68 6.19
N GLY A 147 -5.30 8.16 5.51
CA GLY A 147 -6.66 8.15 6.00
C GLY A 147 -7.34 9.52 6.03
N GLN A 148 -7.66 10.02 7.22
CA GLN A 148 -8.25 11.35 7.49
C GLN A 148 -7.23 12.33 8.09
N GLY A 149 -5.95 11.95 8.18
CA GLY A 149 -4.92 12.85 8.70
C GLY A 149 -4.44 13.88 7.67
N ARG A 150 -3.34 14.56 8.05
CA ARG A 150 -2.63 15.54 7.23
C ARG A 150 -2.41 15.08 5.79
N VAL A 151 -2.70 15.99 4.86
CA VAL A 151 -2.38 15.87 3.44
C VAL A 151 -0.98 16.43 3.18
N GLU A 152 -0.15 15.63 2.52
CA GLU A 152 1.22 15.98 2.10
C GLU A 152 1.25 16.16 0.59
N GLU A 153 1.89 17.23 0.12
CA GLU A 153 2.08 17.46 -1.32
C GLU A 153 3.39 16.78 -1.75
N PHE A 154 3.30 15.95 -2.80
CA PHE A 154 4.47 15.45 -3.52
C PHE A 154 4.49 15.97 -4.95
N ILE A 155 5.70 16.01 -5.51
CA ILE A 155 5.93 16.44 -6.88
C ILE A 155 6.46 15.24 -7.67
N ILE A 156 5.75 14.89 -8.74
CA ILE A 156 6.21 13.97 -9.78
C ILE A 156 6.82 14.80 -10.90
N ASN A 157 8.10 14.56 -11.20
CA ASN A 157 8.74 15.17 -12.36
C ASN A 157 8.54 14.27 -13.58
N TYR A 158 8.21 14.88 -14.71
CA TYR A 158 8.19 14.20 -16.00
C TYR A 158 9.55 13.57 -16.29
N SER A 159 9.53 12.35 -16.81
CA SER A 159 10.70 11.72 -17.39
C SER A 159 10.34 11.13 -18.75
N SER A 160 11.32 11.08 -19.65
CA SER A 160 11.14 10.50 -20.99
C SER A 160 11.02 8.96 -20.97
N TYR A 161 11.10 8.33 -19.79
CA TYR A 161 10.93 6.89 -19.66
C TYR A 161 9.47 6.49 -19.94
N PRO A 162 9.24 5.34 -20.59
CA PRO A 162 7.90 4.93 -21.01
C PRO A 162 6.96 4.65 -19.84
N ILE A 163 7.48 4.17 -18.71
CA ILE A 163 6.76 3.92 -17.47
C ILE A 163 7.70 4.25 -16.31
N VAL A 164 7.22 5.03 -15.35
CA VAL A 164 7.96 5.38 -14.13
C VAL A 164 7.27 4.75 -12.93
N GLU A 165 8.05 4.17 -12.02
CA GLU A 165 7.55 3.61 -10.78
C GLU A 165 7.99 4.47 -9.60
N TYR A 166 7.07 4.74 -8.69
CA TYR A 166 7.32 5.44 -7.44
C TYR A 166 6.90 4.56 -6.27
N CYS A 167 7.49 4.80 -5.10
CA CYS A 167 7.01 4.29 -3.82
C CYS A 167 7.01 5.41 -2.78
N VAL A 168 6.04 5.38 -1.87
CA VAL A 168 6.04 6.28 -0.72
C VAL A 168 6.78 5.57 0.42
N GLU A 169 7.89 6.15 0.87
CA GLU A 169 8.69 5.62 1.98
C GLU A 169 8.69 6.63 3.14
N TRP A 170 8.66 6.14 4.38
CA TRP A 170 8.93 6.98 5.55
C TRP A 170 10.44 7.12 5.72
N ASP A 171 10.94 8.35 5.69
CA ASP A 171 12.33 8.65 6.00
C ASP A 171 12.46 9.02 7.48
N GLU A 172 13.10 8.14 8.26
CA GLU A 172 13.32 8.32 9.70
C GLU A 172 14.26 9.50 10.01
N ILE A 173 15.11 9.91 9.06
CA ILE A 173 16.06 11.02 9.25
C ILE A 173 15.33 12.35 9.15
N SER A 174 14.58 12.58 8.06
CA SER A 174 13.80 13.80 7.89
C SER A 174 12.51 13.81 8.72
N GLY A 175 12.03 12.64 9.15
CA GLY A 175 10.74 12.50 9.84
C GLY A 175 9.57 12.88 8.95
N LYS A 176 9.64 12.52 7.65
CA LYS A 176 8.62 12.82 6.63
C LYS A 176 8.43 11.63 5.70
N ASN A 177 7.25 11.52 5.10
CA ASN A 177 7.08 10.62 3.96
C ASN A 177 7.75 11.25 2.74
N ILE A 178 8.42 10.43 1.94
CA ILE A 178 9.10 10.83 0.71
C ILE A 178 8.59 9.98 -0.46
N LEU A 179 8.41 10.62 -1.62
CA LEU A 179 8.10 9.92 -2.86
C LEU A 179 9.41 9.56 -3.56
N LYS A 180 9.76 8.28 -3.55
CA LYS A 180 10.99 7.79 -4.14
C LYS A 180 10.70 7.21 -5.51
N CYS A 181 11.46 7.64 -6.51
CA CYS A 181 11.41 7.08 -7.85
C CYS A 181 12.22 5.78 -7.87
N SER A 182 11.54 4.67 -8.10
CA SER A 182 12.16 3.39 -8.46
C SER A 182 12.47 3.47 -9.94
N ASN A 183 13.66 3.98 -10.29
CA ASN A 183 14.08 3.92 -11.69
C ASN A 183 14.06 2.45 -12.13
N PRO A 184 13.50 2.12 -13.31
CA PRO A 184 13.69 0.80 -13.90
C PRO A 184 15.21 0.59 -13.96
N SER A 185 15.69 -0.47 -13.30
CA SER A 185 17.10 -0.78 -13.13
C SER A 185 17.91 -0.34 -14.34
N ASN A 186 18.79 0.64 -14.14
CA ASN A 186 19.66 1.18 -15.18
C ASN A 186 20.33 0.02 -15.92
N HIS A 187 19.88 -0.29 -17.14
CA HIS A 187 20.83 -0.68 -18.16
C HIS A 187 21.71 0.55 -18.37
N SER A 188 22.90 0.46 -17.80
CA SER A 188 23.93 1.49 -17.79
C SER A 188 24.20 2.01 -19.19
N PHE A 189 23.71 3.21 -19.47
CA PHE A 189 24.41 4.14 -20.33
C PHE A 189 24.73 5.37 -19.49
N PHE A 190 26.05 5.57 -19.31
CA PHE A 190 26.64 6.80 -18.80
C PHE A 190 25.95 8.02 -19.42
N PHE A 191 25.56 9.00 -18.61
CA PHE A 191 25.92 10.41 -18.77
C PHE A 191 25.36 11.25 -17.60
N LEU A 192 26.31 11.93 -16.93
CA LEU A 192 26.20 13.21 -16.20
C LEU A 192 25.22 13.34 -15.01
N ASN A 193 25.84 13.46 -13.83
CA ASN A 193 25.25 14.01 -12.62
C ASN A 193 24.88 15.49 -12.82
N SER A 194 23.59 15.82 -12.77
CA SER A 194 23.13 17.16 -12.43
C SER A 194 22.61 17.14 -10.99
N ALA A 195 23.41 17.67 -10.07
CA ALA A 195 22.98 18.00 -8.72
C ALA A 195 22.22 19.33 -8.77
N TYR A 196 20.97 19.33 -8.31
CA TYR A 196 20.30 20.54 -7.86
C TYR A 196 19.69 20.29 -6.49
N ALA A 197 20.29 20.93 -5.49
CA ALA A 197 19.71 21.19 -4.20
C ALA A 197 18.79 22.40 -4.34
N GLN A 198 17.52 22.26 -3.96
CA GLN A 198 16.72 23.41 -3.55
C GLN A 198 15.76 22.97 -2.45
N GLN A 199 16.20 23.23 -1.22
CA GLN A 199 15.48 22.99 0.00
C GLN A 199 14.48 24.14 0.18
N GLU A 200 13.22 23.90 -0.17
CA GLU A 200 12.15 24.84 0.16
C GLU A 200 11.87 24.74 1.66
N LYS A 201 12.13 25.84 2.36
CA LYS A 201 11.93 25.95 3.80
C LYS A 201 10.42 26.06 4.02
N LEU A 202 9.78 24.94 4.31
CA LEU A 202 8.40 24.93 4.77
C LEU A 202 8.39 25.60 6.15
N ASP A 203 7.98 26.87 6.21
CA ASP A 203 7.74 27.56 7.47
C ASP A 203 6.54 26.91 8.15
N LEU A 204 6.83 25.91 9.01
CA LEU A 204 5.88 25.37 9.95
C LEU A 204 5.44 26.51 10.88
N TYR A 205 4.23 27.00 10.67
CA TYR A 205 3.55 27.92 11.58
C TYR A 205 3.41 27.22 12.94
N LYS A 206 4.35 27.49 13.86
CA LYS A 206 4.22 27.10 15.27
C LYS A 206 3.29 28.10 15.92
N GLU A 207 2.01 27.76 15.96
CA GLU A 207 1.03 28.46 16.77
C GLU A 207 1.51 28.42 18.23
N LYS A 208 1.82 29.59 18.80
CA LYS A 208 2.20 29.71 20.21
C LYS A 208 0.94 29.49 21.04
N PHE A 209 0.75 28.27 21.50
CA PHE A 209 -0.27 27.91 22.47
C PHE A 209 -0.06 28.73 23.75
N GLN A 210 -1.05 29.55 24.11
CA GLN A 210 -1.12 30.12 25.45
C GLN A 210 -1.61 29.04 26.43
N PRO A 211 -1.11 29.01 27.68
CA PRO A 211 -1.51 28.02 28.65
C PRO A 211 -2.92 28.33 29.19
N GLU A 212 -3.95 27.77 28.55
CA GLU A 212 -5.23 27.57 29.21
C GLU A 212 -5.06 26.54 30.34
N SER A 213 -5.86 26.68 31.40
CA SER A 213 -5.83 25.79 32.55
C SER A 213 -5.90 24.33 32.12
N PHE A 214 -4.85 23.56 32.43
CA PHE A 214 -4.65 22.19 31.98
C PHE A 214 -5.76 21.26 32.49
N ARG A 215 -6.71 20.94 31.61
CA ARG A 215 -7.55 19.75 31.73
C ARG A 215 -6.99 18.72 30.76
N ILE A 216 -6.77 17.52 31.26
CA ILE A 216 -6.38 16.38 30.42
C ILE A 216 -7.47 16.22 29.35
N ASP A 217 -7.08 16.36 28.10
CA ASP A 217 -7.94 16.10 26.95
C ASP A 217 -8.05 14.60 26.74
N THR A 218 -9.10 13.99 27.29
CA THR A 218 -9.35 12.54 27.17
C THR A 218 -9.51 12.11 25.72
N TYR A 219 -9.86 13.04 24.81
CA TYR A 219 -10.00 12.77 23.38
C TYR A 219 -8.71 12.25 22.74
N LEU A 220 -7.54 12.79 23.11
CA LEU A 220 -6.25 12.30 22.57
C LEU A 220 -5.97 10.85 22.99
N ILE A 221 -6.35 10.50 24.21
CA ILE A 221 -6.20 9.14 24.74
C ILE A 221 -7.15 8.21 24.00
N GLU A 222 -8.42 8.61 23.84
CA GLU A 222 -9.42 7.85 23.09
C GLU A 222 -8.98 7.61 21.64
N LEU A 223 -8.49 8.63 20.93
CA LEU A 223 -7.99 8.47 19.56
C LEU A 223 -6.89 7.40 19.46
N LEU A 224 -5.95 7.39 20.40
CA LEU A 224 -4.82 6.47 20.37
C LEU A 224 -5.21 5.04 20.81
N GLN A 225 -6.09 4.93 21.81
CA GLN A 225 -6.54 3.65 22.37
C GLN A 225 -7.65 2.98 21.57
N GLU A 226 -8.44 3.73 20.82
CA GLU A 226 -9.50 3.18 19.98
C GLU A 226 -8.89 2.52 18.74
N GLU A 227 -9.15 1.23 18.59
CA GLU A 227 -8.60 0.41 17.52
C GLU A 227 -9.13 0.83 16.16
N ARG A 228 -10.32 1.42 16.10
CA ARG A 228 -10.95 1.86 14.84
C ARG A 228 -10.60 3.28 14.41
N THR A 229 -9.86 4.01 15.24
CA THR A 229 -9.38 5.33 14.86
C THR A 229 -8.46 5.23 13.65
N ASP A 230 -8.63 6.17 12.74
CA ASP A 230 -7.83 6.27 11.53
C ASP A 230 -6.34 6.49 11.85
N ILE A 231 -5.47 5.89 11.04
CA ILE A 231 -4.01 5.95 11.24
C ILE A 231 -3.49 7.40 11.22
N GLY A 232 -4.02 8.25 10.34
CA GLY A 232 -3.65 9.66 10.27
C GLY A 232 -4.02 10.43 11.54
N GLN A 233 -5.21 10.17 12.10
CA GLN A 233 -5.65 10.79 13.36
C GLN A 233 -4.78 10.36 14.54
N LYS A 234 -4.35 9.08 14.59
CA LYS A 234 -3.39 8.62 15.59
C LYS A 234 -2.06 9.35 15.45
N ILE A 235 -1.55 9.50 14.23
CA ILE A 235 -0.31 10.24 13.96
C ILE A 235 -0.42 11.69 14.45
N GLU A 236 -1.53 12.38 14.17
CA GLU A 236 -1.78 13.74 14.65
C GLU A 236 -1.89 13.83 16.17
N ALA A 237 -2.54 12.85 16.80
CA ALA A 237 -2.61 12.78 18.26
C ALA A 237 -1.21 12.62 18.89
N LEU A 238 -0.35 11.78 18.30
CA LEU A 238 1.05 11.68 18.73
C LEU A 238 1.84 12.97 18.50
N ASP A 239 1.63 13.67 17.39
CA ASP A 239 2.26 14.97 17.15
C ASP A 239 1.86 15.99 18.22
N ARG A 240 0.58 16.04 18.59
CA ARG A 240 0.09 16.89 19.69
C ARG A 240 0.74 16.52 21.03
N LEU A 241 0.73 15.23 21.40
CA LEU A 241 1.42 14.76 22.61
C LEU A 241 2.90 15.09 22.62
N SER A 242 3.56 15.05 21.45
CA SER A 242 4.98 15.37 21.31
C SER A 242 5.33 16.84 21.58
N ASN A 243 4.34 17.72 21.55
CA ASN A 243 4.50 19.14 21.84
C ASN A 243 4.20 19.50 23.30
N PHE A 244 3.63 18.59 24.11
CA PHE A 244 3.40 18.86 25.53
C PHE A 244 4.71 18.87 26.34
N PRO A 245 4.81 19.66 27.43
CA PRO A 245 5.90 19.57 28.41
C PRO A 245 6.02 18.17 29.02
N ASP A 246 7.22 17.78 29.48
CA ASP A 246 7.47 16.43 30.04
C ASP A 246 6.58 16.10 31.26
N SER A 247 6.23 17.11 32.08
CA SER A 247 5.33 16.92 33.22
C SER A 247 3.92 16.53 32.77
N GLN A 248 3.34 17.30 31.84
CA GLN A 248 2.02 17.02 31.27
C GLN A 248 2.01 15.69 30.51
N LEU A 249 3.06 15.39 29.75
CA LEU A 249 3.18 14.11 29.06
C LEU A 249 3.14 12.93 30.04
N ARG A 250 3.80 13.02 31.20
CA ARG A 250 3.73 11.98 32.24
C ARG A 250 2.30 11.80 32.74
N ASP A 251 1.57 12.89 32.98
CA ASP A 251 0.16 12.82 33.39
C ASP A 251 -0.66 12.04 32.35
N TYR A 252 -0.50 12.33 31.05
CA TYR A 252 -1.18 11.58 29.98
C TYR A 252 -0.86 10.09 29.97
N LEU A 253 0.39 9.73 30.24
CA LEU A 253 0.87 8.35 30.16
C LEU A 253 0.51 7.49 31.37
N GLU A 254 0.33 8.13 32.53
CA GLU A 254 -0.02 7.47 33.78
C GLU A 254 -1.53 7.36 34.02
N ILE A 255 -2.36 8.02 33.19
CA ILE A 255 -3.81 7.86 33.25
C ILE A 255 -4.22 6.40 33.06
N GLN A 256 -5.01 5.93 34.01
CA GLN A 256 -5.70 4.65 33.91
C GLN A 256 -7.04 4.88 33.23
N THR A 257 -7.20 4.32 32.04
CA THR A 257 -8.50 4.23 31.37
C THR A 257 -9.14 2.88 31.65
N PHE A 258 -10.40 2.73 31.26
CA PHE A 258 -11.11 1.45 31.35
C PHE A 258 -10.54 0.36 30.42
N LYS A 259 -9.76 0.74 29.40
CA LYS A 259 -9.12 -0.20 28.47
C LYS A 259 -7.78 -0.67 29.02
N GLU A 260 -6.80 0.23 29.06
CA GLU A 260 -5.44 -0.08 29.48
C GLU A 260 -4.64 1.18 29.82
N PRO A 261 -3.49 1.05 30.50
CA PRO A 261 -2.57 2.16 30.69
C PRO A 261 -2.07 2.69 29.34
N MET A 262 -2.04 4.02 29.19
CA MET A 262 -1.62 4.67 27.95
C MET A 262 -0.17 4.33 27.55
N THR A 263 0.70 4.04 28.53
CA THR A 263 2.04 3.49 28.28
C THR A 263 2.03 2.16 27.49
N LEU A 264 1.06 1.28 27.75
CA LEU A 264 0.92 0.02 27.02
C LEU A 264 0.43 0.27 25.59
N THR A 265 -0.47 1.22 25.40
CA THR A 265 -0.93 1.65 24.07
C THR A 265 0.23 2.21 23.25
N LEU A 266 1.02 3.14 23.79
CA LEU A 266 2.19 3.68 23.08
C LEU A 266 3.24 2.61 22.78
N LEU A 267 3.41 1.64 23.68
CA LEU A 267 4.33 0.54 23.46
C LEU A 267 3.89 -0.32 22.26
N ASP A 268 2.61 -0.65 22.15
CA ASP A 268 2.09 -1.41 21.01
C ASP A 268 2.13 -0.56 19.73
N LEU A 269 1.79 0.73 19.78
CA LEU A 269 1.90 1.63 18.64
C LEU A 269 3.35 1.81 18.18
N SER A 270 4.33 1.75 19.08
CA SER A 270 5.76 1.78 18.71
C SER A 270 6.21 0.59 17.85
N ARG A 271 5.36 -0.44 17.74
CA ARG A 271 5.55 -1.64 16.91
C ARG A 271 4.57 -1.70 15.73
N HIS A 272 3.85 -0.62 15.49
CA HIS A 272 2.87 -0.56 14.41
C HIS A 272 3.54 -0.77 13.04
N THR A 273 2.86 -1.42 12.10
CA THR A 273 3.39 -1.63 10.73
C THR A 273 3.50 -0.35 9.90
N ASP A 274 2.87 0.73 10.34
CA ASP A 274 3.11 2.07 9.83
C ASP A 274 4.35 2.68 10.47
N LYS A 275 5.37 2.96 9.65
CA LYS A 275 6.67 3.43 10.10
C LYS A 275 6.62 4.81 10.75
N GLU A 276 5.77 5.71 10.25
CA GLU A 276 5.60 7.04 10.84
C GLU A 276 4.97 6.95 12.24
N LEU A 277 3.84 6.24 12.34
CA LEU A 277 3.14 6.05 13.61
C LEU A 277 4.06 5.38 14.64
N ALA A 278 4.75 4.31 14.23
CA ALA A 278 5.70 3.59 15.08
C ALA A 278 6.88 4.47 15.52
N TYR A 279 7.47 5.22 14.59
CA TYR A 279 8.56 6.15 14.87
C TYR A 279 8.15 7.21 15.91
N LYS A 280 7.00 7.85 15.71
CA LYS A 280 6.49 8.89 16.63
C LYS A 280 6.17 8.32 18.01
N ALA A 281 5.52 7.16 18.08
CA ALA A 281 5.24 6.49 19.34
C ALA A 281 6.53 6.07 20.07
N LYS A 282 7.50 5.52 19.32
CA LYS A 282 8.82 5.13 19.84
C LYS A 282 9.58 6.31 20.43
N LYS A 283 9.58 7.44 19.75
CA LYS A 283 10.21 8.69 20.21
C LYS A 283 9.58 9.19 21.51
N LEU A 284 8.26 9.17 21.60
CA LEU A 284 7.54 9.54 22.83
C LEU A 284 7.88 8.61 24.02
N ILE A 285 7.78 7.29 23.82
CA ILE A 285 7.91 6.32 24.91
C ILE A 285 9.36 6.12 25.38
N ASN A 286 10.33 6.12 24.45
CA ASN A 286 11.72 5.85 24.79
C ASN A 286 12.50 7.14 25.08
N ASP A 287 12.40 8.14 24.21
CA ASP A 287 13.30 9.30 24.28
C ASP A 287 12.79 10.34 25.30
N ARG A 288 11.47 10.55 25.35
CA ARG A 288 10.86 11.52 26.28
C ARG A 288 10.44 10.89 27.60
N PHE A 289 9.60 9.85 27.57
CA PHE A 289 9.06 9.25 28.80
C PHE A 289 10.06 8.38 29.56
N LYS A 290 11.06 7.82 28.86
CA LYS A 290 12.05 6.87 29.41
C LYS A 290 11.40 5.65 30.06
N PHE A 291 10.64 4.91 29.25
CA PHE A 291 9.83 3.76 29.70
C PHE A 291 10.59 2.73 30.55
N ASP A 292 11.85 2.40 30.22
CA ASP A 292 12.63 1.41 30.99
C ASP A 292 12.88 1.90 32.42
N ASP A 293 13.20 3.19 32.60
CA ASP A 293 13.42 3.82 33.91
C ASP A 293 12.12 3.83 34.72
N TYR A 294 11.02 4.23 34.09
CA TYR A 294 9.68 4.22 34.70
C TYR A 294 9.28 2.83 35.17
N LEU A 295 9.47 1.81 34.32
CA LEU A 295 9.10 0.44 34.66
C LEU A 295 9.97 -0.10 35.81
N ARG A 296 11.28 0.18 35.83
CA ARG A 296 12.14 -0.19 36.97
C ARG A 296 11.67 0.47 38.27
N GLN A 297 11.35 1.77 38.24
CA GLN A 297 10.83 2.48 39.41
C GLN A 297 9.50 1.87 39.92
N LYS A 298 8.56 1.55 39.01
CA LYS A 298 7.29 0.88 39.34
C LYS A 298 7.48 -0.54 39.90
N LEU A 299 8.49 -1.27 39.46
CA LEU A 299 8.80 -2.61 39.98
C LEU A 299 9.38 -2.54 41.41
N ILE A 300 10.23 -1.55 41.68
CA ILE A 300 10.88 -1.32 42.98
C ILE A 300 9.87 -0.84 44.03
N SER A 301 8.97 0.08 43.66
CA SER A 301 8.04 0.72 44.59
C SER A 301 7.15 -0.31 45.34
N SER A 302 6.76 0.03 46.58
CA SER A 302 6.11 -0.88 47.53
C SER A 302 4.60 -1.06 47.31
N SER A 303 4.02 -0.51 46.23
CA SER A 303 2.58 -0.30 46.11
C SER A 303 1.84 -1.23 45.12
N THR A 304 0.52 -1.12 45.21
CA THR A 304 -0.61 -1.72 44.45
C THR A 304 -0.42 -1.87 42.93
N ASN A 305 0.57 -1.19 42.34
CA ASN A 305 0.83 -1.19 40.89
C ASN A 305 1.77 -2.32 40.42
N LYS A 306 2.18 -3.23 41.32
CA LYS A 306 2.99 -4.41 40.97
C LYS A 306 2.40 -5.21 39.79
N ASN A 307 1.10 -5.49 39.83
CA ASN A 307 0.47 -6.32 38.82
C ASN A 307 0.46 -5.65 37.43
N GLU A 308 0.31 -4.32 37.40
CA GLU A 308 0.41 -3.51 36.19
C GLU A 308 1.82 -3.59 35.59
N ALA A 309 2.86 -3.39 36.41
CA ALA A 309 4.24 -3.49 35.97
C ALA A 309 4.60 -4.90 35.45
N ILE A 310 4.09 -5.95 36.10
CA ILE A 310 4.24 -7.33 35.62
C ILE A 310 3.55 -7.51 34.26
N LYS A 311 2.32 -7.00 34.10
CA LYS A 311 1.62 -7.04 32.80
C LYS A 311 2.46 -6.37 31.72
N LEU A 312 3.02 -5.18 31.98
CA LEU A 312 3.91 -4.47 31.03
C LEU A 312 5.15 -5.30 30.65
N LEU A 313 5.78 -6.01 31.59
CA LEU A 313 6.93 -6.87 31.30
C LEU A 313 6.59 -8.01 30.33
N PHE A 314 5.39 -8.58 30.42
CA PHE A 314 4.94 -9.62 29.47
C PHE A 314 4.50 -9.07 28.10
N ARG A 315 4.47 -7.74 27.96
CA ARG A 315 4.06 -7.03 26.75
C ARG A 315 5.23 -6.41 25.99
N ILE A 316 6.44 -6.50 26.53
CA ILE A 316 7.67 -6.10 25.85
C ILE A 316 8.47 -7.29 25.33
N GLU A 317 9.43 -6.99 24.46
CA GLU A 317 10.38 -7.96 23.94
C GLU A 317 11.09 -8.66 25.10
N LYS A 318 11.23 -9.99 24.98
CA LYS A 318 11.81 -10.86 26.01
C LYS A 318 13.16 -10.34 26.50
N GLU A 319 14.02 -9.96 25.56
CA GLU A 319 15.37 -9.47 25.82
C GLU A 319 15.34 -8.15 26.60
N ARG A 320 14.41 -7.25 26.24
CA ARG A 320 14.22 -5.96 26.92
C ARG A 320 13.69 -6.16 28.34
N ALA A 321 12.71 -7.04 28.54
CA ALA A 321 12.21 -7.36 29.88
C ALA A 321 13.28 -7.98 30.78
N VAL A 322 14.06 -8.92 30.25
CA VAL A 322 15.18 -9.54 30.98
C VAL A 322 16.21 -8.49 31.38
N ARG A 323 16.56 -7.57 30.47
CA ARG A 323 17.48 -6.45 30.76
C ARG A 323 16.95 -5.58 31.90
N ILE A 324 15.69 -5.12 31.81
CA ILE A 324 15.04 -4.28 32.82
C ILE A 324 15.08 -4.94 34.20
N LEU A 325 14.73 -6.23 34.30
CA LEU A 325 14.75 -6.96 35.57
C LEU A 325 16.16 -7.17 36.11
N ASN A 326 17.15 -7.37 35.24
CA ASN A 326 18.53 -7.57 35.66
C ASN A 326 19.18 -6.29 36.19
N GLU A 327 18.85 -5.13 35.61
CA GLU A 327 19.34 -3.81 36.02
C GLU A 327 18.79 -3.32 37.36
N ILE A 328 17.75 -3.95 37.91
CA ILE A 328 17.26 -3.64 39.27
C ILE A 328 18.33 -4.07 40.30
N PRO A 329 18.74 -3.20 41.24
CA PRO A 329 19.71 -3.55 42.27
C PRO A 329 19.28 -4.76 43.10
N SER A 330 20.22 -5.66 43.43
CA SER A 330 19.93 -6.88 44.21
C SER A 330 19.27 -6.58 45.56
N SER A 331 19.59 -5.45 46.19
CA SER A 331 18.97 -4.98 47.44
C SER A 331 17.48 -4.63 47.30
N SER A 332 17.02 -4.31 46.09
CA SER A 332 15.62 -3.98 45.79
C SER A 332 14.85 -5.13 45.13
N LYS A 333 15.53 -6.23 44.78
CA LYS A 333 14.89 -7.39 44.12
C LYS A 333 14.02 -8.15 45.12
N LYS A 334 12.73 -8.25 44.78
CA LYS A 334 11.75 -9.05 45.52
C LYS A 334 11.74 -10.48 44.95
N SER A 335 11.48 -11.49 45.78
CA SER A 335 11.47 -12.91 45.35
C SER A 335 10.61 -13.19 44.11
N TRP A 336 9.45 -12.54 44.00
CA TRP A 336 8.56 -12.68 42.85
C TRP A 336 9.17 -12.22 41.52
N MET A 337 10.12 -11.27 41.54
CA MET A 337 10.79 -10.78 40.33
C MET A 337 11.63 -11.88 39.68
N ASN A 338 12.27 -12.73 40.48
CA ASN A 338 13.03 -13.87 39.99
C ASN A 338 12.11 -14.90 39.34
N ASN A 339 10.93 -15.15 39.92
CA ASN A 339 9.91 -16.02 39.31
C ASN A 339 9.42 -15.43 37.97
N THR A 340 9.10 -14.13 37.93
CA THR A 340 8.72 -13.44 36.69
C THR A 340 9.83 -13.51 35.65
N LEU A 341 11.10 -13.33 36.04
CA LEU A 341 12.24 -13.46 35.15
C LEU A 341 12.34 -14.86 34.54
N THR A 342 12.15 -15.92 35.34
CA THR A 342 12.13 -17.30 34.86
C THR A 342 11.02 -17.53 33.84
N LYS A 343 9.81 -17.03 34.10
CA LYS A 343 8.68 -17.13 33.17
C LYS A 343 8.93 -16.39 31.85
N ILE A 344 9.53 -15.20 31.91
CA ILE A 344 9.90 -14.45 30.70
C ILE A 344 11.00 -15.19 29.94
N LYS A 345 12.01 -15.73 30.63
CA LYS A 345 13.08 -16.52 30.01
C LYS A 345 12.57 -17.80 29.33
N SER A 346 11.55 -18.46 29.88
CA SER A 346 10.90 -19.60 29.23
C SER A 346 10.00 -19.20 28.05
N GLY A 347 9.72 -17.90 27.86
CA GLY A 347 8.78 -17.41 26.85
C GLY A 347 7.32 -17.63 27.23
N GLU A 348 7.05 -17.98 28.49
CA GLU A 348 5.70 -18.16 28.99
C GLU A 348 4.98 -16.80 28.98
N LYS A 349 3.82 -16.74 28.30
CA LYS A 349 2.87 -15.61 28.32
C LYS A 349 3.36 -14.29 27.70
N THR A 350 4.48 -14.25 26.99
CA THR A 350 4.88 -13.02 26.28
C THR A 350 3.96 -12.80 25.08
N LYS A 351 3.05 -11.82 25.17
CA LYS A 351 2.08 -11.46 24.12
C LYS A 351 2.43 -10.08 23.56
N VAL A 352 3.49 -9.99 22.77
CA VAL A 352 3.93 -8.75 22.12
C VAL A 352 3.04 -8.46 20.92
N LEU A 353 2.19 -7.42 20.94
CA LEU A 353 1.33 -7.10 19.80
C LEU A 353 2.05 -6.31 18.72
N TYR A 354 1.61 -6.52 17.48
CA TYR A 354 2.01 -5.76 16.30
C TYR A 354 0.75 -5.24 15.59
N PRO A 355 0.23 -4.06 15.97
CA PRO A 355 -0.93 -3.50 15.30
C PRO A 355 -0.59 -3.18 13.84
N THR A 356 -1.50 -3.51 12.95
CA THR A 356 -1.34 -3.40 11.50
C THR A 356 -2.37 -2.45 10.93
N GLY A 357 -1.93 -1.34 10.34
CA GLY A 357 -2.85 -0.30 9.87
C GLY A 357 -3.71 -0.79 8.71
N SER A 358 -4.94 -0.31 8.68
CA SER A 358 -5.91 -0.58 7.61
C SER A 358 -6.88 0.58 7.44
N SER A 359 -7.75 0.51 6.42
CA SER A 359 -8.78 1.55 6.19
C SER A 359 -9.78 1.74 7.34
N LYS A 360 -9.84 0.80 8.29
CA LYS A 360 -10.74 0.84 9.46
C LYS A 360 -9.97 0.92 10.79
N GLY A 361 -8.73 1.40 10.77
CA GLY A 361 -7.83 1.46 11.92
C GLY A 361 -6.93 0.24 12.05
N ASP A 362 -6.62 -0.15 13.29
CA ASP A 362 -5.67 -1.20 13.63
C ASP A 362 -6.27 -2.61 13.49
N ARG A 363 -5.57 -3.47 12.77
CA ARG A 363 -5.79 -4.92 12.74
C ARG A 363 -4.74 -5.62 13.60
N TYR A 364 -5.18 -6.63 14.33
CA TYR A 364 -4.33 -7.46 15.16
C TYR A 364 -4.31 -8.87 14.60
N TYR A 365 -3.12 -9.31 14.18
CA TYR A 365 -2.91 -10.59 13.52
C TYR A 365 -2.37 -11.62 14.50
N VAL A 366 -3.01 -12.78 14.55
CA VAL A 366 -2.57 -13.95 15.31
C VAL A 366 -2.16 -15.04 14.34
N HIS A 367 -0.87 -15.40 14.36
CA HIS A 367 -0.34 -16.58 13.69
C HIS A 367 -0.46 -17.77 14.64
N ALA A 368 -1.42 -18.63 14.36
CA ALA A 368 -1.61 -19.90 15.04
C ALA A 368 -0.78 -20.98 14.35
N LYS A 369 -0.06 -21.79 15.13
CA LYS A 369 0.64 -23.01 14.68
C LYS A 369 0.22 -24.18 15.56
N TRP A 370 0.08 -25.37 14.99
CA TRP A 370 -0.27 -26.58 15.73
C TRP A 370 0.41 -27.81 15.13
N ASP A 371 0.30 -28.95 15.78
CA ASP A 371 0.68 -30.24 15.19
C ASP A 371 -0.57 -30.89 14.58
N TYR A 372 -0.60 -31.03 13.25
CA TYR A 372 -1.72 -31.64 12.53
C TYR A 372 -1.87 -33.14 12.81
N LYS A 373 -0.83 -33.80 13.35
CA LYS A 373 -0.88 -35.21 13.74
C LYS A 373 -1.58 -35.41 15.08
N ASN A 374 -1.61 -34.39 15.93
CA ASN A 374 -2.32 -34.43 17.19
C ASN A 374 -3.81 -34.19 16.96
N LYS A 375 -4.60 -35.28 16.97
CA LYS A 375 -6.05 -35.26 16.69
C LYS A 375 -6.82 -34.39 17.69
N GLU A 376 -6.45 -34.42 18.96
CA GLU A 376 -7.12 -33.65 20.02
C GLU A 376 -6.92 -32.14 19.83
N VAL A 377 -5.67 -31.73 19.57
CA VAL A 377 -5.34 -30.33 19.26
C VAL A 377 -6.07 -29.87 17.99
N LEU A 378 -6.07 -30.72 16.95
CA LEU A 378 -6.74 -30.41 15.68
C LEU A 378 -8.25 -30.23 15.86
N GLU A 379 -8.91 -31.11 16.60
CA GLU A 379 -10.36 -31.05 16.87
C GLU A 379 -10.73 -29.83 17.72
N CYS A 380 -9.95 -29.54 18.78
CA CYS A 380 -10.14 -28.37 19.63
C CYS A 380 -10.00 -27.07 18.83
N LEU A 381 -8.94 -26.93 18.03
CA LEU A 381 -8.70 -25.74 17.20
C LEU A 381 -9.72 -25.61 16.06
N THR A 382 -10.17 -26.72 15.46
CA THR A 382 -11.23 -26.69 14.45
C THR A 382 -12.52 -26.15 15.06
N THR A 383 -12.92 -26.65 16.23
CA THR A 383 -14.10 -26.16 16.96
C THR A 383 -13.96 -24.70 17.34
N LEU A 384 -12.78 -24.30 17.83
CA LEU A 384 -12.48 -22.92 18.19
C LEU A 384 -12.64 -21.98 16.98
N PHE A 385 -11.99 -22.29 15.87
CA PHE A 385 -12.04 -21.45 14.67
C PHE A 385 -13.41 -21.46 14.00
N TYR A 386 -14.13 -22.57 14.04
CA TYR A 386 -15.51 -22.65 13.54
C TYR A 386 -16.47 -21.74 14.32
N ARG A 387 -16.29 -21.63 15.64
CA ARG A 387 -17.18 -20.84 16.52
C ARG A 387 -16.81 -19.36 16.57
N GLU A 388 -15.53 -19.04 16.64
CA GLU A 388 -15.05 -17.68 16.95
C GLU A 388 -14.77 -16.84 15.70
N LEU A 389 -14.57 -17.45 14.53
CA LEU A 389 -14.27 -16.71 13.30
C LEU A 389 -15.54 -16.48 12.48
N ILE A 390 -15.71 -15.26 11.99
CA ILE A 390 -16.78 -14.94 11.05
C ILE A 390 -16.45 -15.55 9.69
N HIS A 391 -17.16 -16.60 9.30
CA HIS A 391 -17.03 -17.26 8.00
C HIS A 391 -18.33 -17.94 7.56
N ASN A 392 -18.43 -18.22 6.26
CA ASN A 392 -19.56 -18.97 5.69
C ASN A 392 -19.23 -20.47 5.49
N ARG A 393 -18.15 -20.96 6.09
CA ARG A 393 -17.72 -22.36 5.97
C ARG A 393 -18.52 -23.28 6.89
N THR A 394 -18.75 -24.50 6.44
CA THR A 394 -19.26 -25.58 7.31
C THR A 394 -18.16 -26.13 8.21
N TYR A 395 -18.53 -26.86 9.26
CA TYR A 395 -17.56 -27.52 10.13
C TYR A 395 -16.64 -28.48 9.35
N ASP A 396 -17.18 -29.25 8.41
CA ASP A 396 -16.39 -30.18 7.58
C ASP A 396 -15.39 -29.47 6.65
N GLU A 397 -15.76 -28.30 6.12
CA GLU A 397 -14.85 -27.45 5.35
C GLU A 397 -13.74 -26.89 6.23
N GLU A 398 -14.05 -26.54 7.47
CA GLU A 398 -13.08 -26.10 8.47
C GLU A 398 -12.11 -27.22 8.85
N VAL A 399 -12.60 -28.45 9.07
CA VAL A 399 -11.77 -29.66 9.28
C VAL A 399 -10.80 -29.85 8.10
N LYS A 400 -11.29 -29.73 6.85
CA LYS A 400 -10.45 -29.85 5.64
C LYS A 400 -9.40 -28.75 5.59
N LEU A 401 -9.76 -27.51 5.95
CA LEU A 401 -8.83 -26.39 5.99
C LEU A 401 -7.74 -26.58 7.05
N MET A 402 -8.11 -27.07 8.23
CA MET A 402 -7.22 -27.31 9.37
C MET A 402 -6.24 -28.46 9.16
N LYS A 403 -6.62 -29.46 8.34
CA LYS A 403 -5.69 -30.49 7.85
C LYS A 403 -4.77 -29.94 6.74
N GLY A 404 -5.28 -29.01 5.94
CA GLY A 404 -4.57 -28.45 4.79
C GLY A 404 -4.55 -29.37 3.58
N LYS A 405 -4.09 -28.84 2.44
CA LYS A 405 -3.85 -29.66 1.25
C LYS A 405 -2.69 -30.62 1.55
N ASP A 406 -2.90 -31.92 1.32
CA ASP A 406 -1.95 -33.01 1.58
C ASP A 406 -1.53 -33.20 3.06
N ASN A 407 -2.34 -32.77 4.04
CA ASN A 407 -2.00 -32.82 5.47
C ASN A 407 -0.70 -32.05 5.84
N LYS A 408 -0.37 -30.98 5.10
CA LYS A 408 0.89 -30.23 5.31
C LYS A 408 0.72 -28.85 5.93
N ARG A 409 -0.51 -28.37 6.12
CA ARG A 409 -0.72 -27.03 6.69
C ARG A 409 -0.95 -27.16 8.19
N SER A 410 0.00 -26.67 8.96
CA SER A 410 0.00 -26.73 10.42
C SER A 410 -0.02 -25.32 11.02
N ASP A 411 -0.52 -24.35 10.25
CA ASP A 411 -0.54 -22.95 10.61
C ASP A 411 -1.66 -22.15 9.92
N ARG A 412 -2.02 -21.02 10.55
CA ARG A 412 -3.05 -20.11 10.05
C ARG A 412 -2.88 -18.73 10.64
N TRP A 413 -3.15 -17.72 9.81
CA TRP A 413 -3.35 -16.36 10.24
C TRP A 413 -4.84 -16.08 10.45
N VAL A 414 -5.16 -15.49 11.60
CA VAL A 414 -6.47 -14.89 11.89
C VAL A 414 -6.26 -13.44 12.30
N TYR A 415 -7.24 -12.58 12.07
CA TYR A 415 -7.15 -11.19 12.47
C TYR A 415 -8.50 -10.63 12.85
N TRP A 416 -8.47 -9.57 13.65
CA TRP A 416 -9.63 -8.76 13.98
C TRP A 416 -9.25 -7.32 14.29
N TYR A 417 -10.25 -6.47 14.50
CA TYR A 417 -10.11 -5.05 14.83
C TYR A 417 -10.24 -4.76 16.33
N SER A 418 -10.17 -5.79 17.18
CA SER A 418 -10.16 -5.63 18.63
C SER A 418 -8.91 -6.29 19.18
N LYS A 419 -8.17 -5.51 19.96
CA LYS A 419 -6.99 -5.97 20.68
C LYS A 419 -7.34 -7.05 21.69
N GLU A 420 -8.43 -6.85 22.43
CA GLU A 420 -8.93 -7.80 23.44
C GLU A 420 -9.27 -9.14 22.80
N TRP A 421 -9.98 -9.13 21.67
CA TRP A 421 -10.27 -10.35 20.91
C TRP A 421 -9.00 -11.07 20.48
N ALA A 422 -8.00 -10.35 19.98
CA ALA A 422 -6.74 -10.95 19.53
C ALA A 422 -5.97 -11.63 20.66
N LEU A 423 -6.02 -11.06 21.87
CA LEU A 423 -5.41 -11.65 23.06
C LEU A 423 -6.20 -12.85 23.61
N TYR A 424 -7.52 -12.76 23.56
CA TYR A 424 -8.45 -13.84 23.91
C TYR A 424 -8.27 -15.04 22.99
N ILE A 425 -8.29 -14.84 21.66
CA ILE A 425 -8.15 -15.96 20.71
C ILE A 425 -6.77 -16.61 20.81
N ALA A 426 -5.71 -15.83 21.03
CA ALA A 426 -4.37 -16.35 21.26
C ALA A 426 -4.33 -17.28 22.48
N GLU A 427 -4.98 -16.89 23.58
CA GLU A 427 -5.09 -17.72 24.79
C GLU A 427 -5.87 -19.01 24.53
N LYS A 428 -6.98 -18.94 23.79
CA LYS A 428 -7.77 -20.12 23.43
C LYS A 428 -6.99 -21.08 22.54
N ILE A 429 -6.19 -20.57 21.61
CA ILE A 429 -5.29 -21.39 20.77
C ILE A 429 -4.27 -22.12 21.65
N GLU A 430 -3.63 -21.42 22.58
CA GLU A 430 -2.66 -22.00 23.52
C GLU A 430 -3.31 -23.06 24.42
N ASN A 431 -4.52 -22.81 24.91
CA ASN A 431 -5.29 -23.77 25.73
C ASN A 431 -5.68 -25.04 24.96
N CYS A 432 -5.84 -24.96 23.63
CA CYS A 432 -6.02 -26.14 22.78
C CYS A 432 -4.70 -26.89 22.47
N GLY A 433 -3.56 -26.49 23.04
CA GLY A 433 -2.24 -27.07 22.75
C GLY A 433 -1.58 -26.54 21.47
N GLY A 434 -2.13 -25.49 20.86
CA GLY A 434 -1.51 -24.75 19.78
C GLY A 434 -0.45 -23.75 20.28
N ARG A 435 0.19 -23.06 19.34
CA ARG A 435 1.07 -21.91 19.59
C ARG A 435 0.49 -20.69 18.90
N ALA A 436 0.27 -19.62 19.65
CA ALA A 436 -0.13 -18.33 19.09
C ALA A 436 1.06 -17.38 19.10
N SER A 437 1.22 -16.60 18.04
CA SER A 437 2.22 -15.54 17.98
C SER A 437 1.66 -14.33 17.24
N PHE A 438 2.13 -13.15 17.60
CA PHE A 438 1.85 -11.93 16.87
C PHE A 438 3.15 -11.58 16.15
N VAL A 439 3.10 -11.47 14.84
CA VAL A 439 4.29 -11.28 14.01
C VAL A 439 4.04 -10.04 13.16
N PRO A 440 5.04 -9.14 13.01
CA PRO A 440 4.89 -8.02 12.10
C PRO A 440 4.73 -8.55 10.67
N ILE A 441 3.65 -8.13 10.01
CA ILE A 441 3.45 -8.47 8.61
C ILE A 441 4.44 -7.66 7.78
N ARG A 442 5.31 -8.38 7.09
CA ARG A 442 6.21 -7.80 6.08
C ARG A 442 5.48 -7.84 4.75
N TYR A 443 5.35 -6.68 4.13
CA TYR A 443 4.76 -6.51 2.80
C TYR A 443 5.78 -6.77 1.71
#